data_AF-K2D115-F1
#
_entry.id   AF-K2D115-F1
#
_cell.length_a   1.000
_cell.length_b   1.000
_cell.length_c   1.000
_cell.angle_alpha   90.00
_cell.angle_beta   90.00
_cell.angle_gamma   90.00
#
_symmetry.space_group_name_H-M   'P 1'
#
loop_
_entity.id
_entity.type
_entity.pdbx_description
1 polymer ?
#
loop_
_entity_poly.entity_id
_entity_poly.type
_entity_poly.pdbx_seq_one_letter_code
_entity_poly.pdbx_strand_id
1 'polypeptide(L)'
;MHWELQGTPPLGYNPLMPITKSAIKKQRVDKKRTKQNLPLLGRVKTSIKEARIKATPDKLKIVYSTLDRAVKHHLVPKRRAARLKSRIAKKSKKN
;
A
#
# COMPACT_ATOMS: atom_id res chain seq x y z
N MET A 1 -2.50 1.66 -38.57
CA MET A 1 -2.84 0.94 -39.82
C MET A 1 -2.28 -0.46 -39.65
N HIS A 2 -3.02 -1.54 -39.41
CA HIS A 2 -4.10 -2.10 -40.23
C HIS A 2 -4.78 -3.22 -39.41
N TRP A 3 -6.00 -3.02 -38.89
CA TRP A 3 -6.86 -4.13 -38.44
C TRP A 3 -8.37 -3.83 -38.43
N GLU A 4 -8.83 -2.69 -38.98
CA GLU A 4 -10.25 -2.30 -38.96
C GLU A 4 -11.18 -3.04 -39.94
N LEU A 5 -10.76 -4.13 -40.59
CA LEU A 5 -11.55 -4.74 -41.68
C LEU A 5 -11.98 -6.19 -41.58
N GLN A 6 -11.69 -6.96 -40.51
CA GLN A 6 -12.25 -8.31 -40.38
C GLN A 6 -12.67 -8.62 -38.95
N GLY A 7 -13.97 -8.82 -38.77
CA GLY A 7 -14.58 -9.21 -37.51
C GLY A 7 -14.00 -10.53 -36.99
N THR A 8 -13.70 -10.54 -35.69
CA THR A 8 -13.07 -11.58 -34.86
C THR A 8 -11.54 -11.56 -34.81
N PRO A 9 -10.94 -11.32 -33.61
CA PRO A 9 -9.49 -11.39 -33.45
C PRO A 9 -8.99 -12.84 -33.62
N PRO A 10 -7.76 -13.04 -34.13
CA PRO A 10 -7.20 -14.37 -34.36
C PRO A 10 -7.15 -15.18 -33.05
N LEU A 11 -7.54 -16.45 -33.12
CA LEU A 11 -7.50 -17.40 -32.00
C LEU A 11 -6.06 -17.56 -31.50
N GLY A 12 -5.72 -16.79 -30.46
CA GLY A 12 -4.37 -16.64 -29.93
C GLY A 12 -4.11 -15.24 -29.34
N TYR A 13 -4.92 -14.24 -29.69
CA TYR A 13 -4.87 -12.91 -29.08
C TYR A 13 -5.76 -12.87 -27.84
N ASN A 14 -5.22 -13.25 -26.68
CA ASN A 14 -5.87 -13.02 -25.39
C ASN A 14 -5.35 -11.69 -24.80
N PRO A 15 -6.09 -10.57 -24.89
CA PRO A 15 -5.64 -9.24 -24.45
C PRO A 15 -5.46 -9.12 -22.92
N LEU A 16 -5.73 -10.20 -22.17
CA LEU A 16 -5.79 -10.21 -20.70
C LEU A 16 -4.48 -10.70 -20.01
N MET A 17 -3.43 -11.06 -20.75
CA MET A 17 -2.23 -11.67 -20.15
C MET A 17 -0.91 -10.93 -20.46
N PRO A 18 0.05 -10.90 -19.50
CA PRO A 18 1.40 -10.41 -19.77
C PRO A 18 2.09 -11.30 -20.80
N ILE A 19 2.39 -10.73 -21.96
CA ILE A 19 2.83 -11.45 -23.16
C ILE A 19 4.28 -11.94 -23.03
N THR A 20 5.11 -11.25 -22.25
CA THR A 20 6.54 -11.57 -22.09
C THR A 20 6.84 -12.33 -20.80
N LYS A 21 7.87 -13.19 -20.83
CA LYS A 21 8.34 -13.96 -19.66
C LYS A 21 8.66 -13.05 -18.46
N SER A 22 9.22 -11.87 -18.72
CA SER A 22 9.52 -10.86 -17.69
C SER A 22 8.25 -10.33 -17.03
N ALA A 23 7.20 -10.07 -17.81
CA ALA A 23 5.93 -9.57 -17.31
C ALA A 23 5.18 -10.63 -16.47
N ILE A 24 5.17 -11.90 -16.88
CA ILE A 24 4.61 -13.01 -16.08
C ILE A 24 5.34 -13.13 -14.74
N LYS A 25 6.68 -13.08 -14.76
CA LYS A 25 7.50 -13.12 -13.54
C LYS A 25 7.18 -11.93 -12.62
N LYS A 26 7.08 -10.74 -13.18
CA LYS A 26 6.78 -9.51 -12.44
C LYS A 26 5.42 -9.61 -11.75
N GLN A 27 4.39 -10.08 -12.46
CA GLN A 27 3.05 -10.27 -11.90
C GLN A 27 3.05 -11.23 -10.69
N ARG A 28 3.76 -12.36 -10.78
CA ARG A 28 3.90 -13.31 -9.66
C ARG A 28 4.59 -12.68 -8.44
N VAL A 29 5.68 -11.96 -8.67
CA VAL A 29 6.45 -11.29 -7.62
C VAL A 29 5.61 -10.22 -6.93
N ASP A 30 4.87 -9.42 -7.71
CA ASP A 30 4.03 -8.35 -7.18
C ASP A 30 2.84 -8.91 -6.39
N LYS A 31 2.19 -9.99 -6.86
CA LYS A 31 1.15 -10.70 -6.09
C LYS A 31 1.68 -11.16 -4.71
N LYS A 32 2.87 -11.77 -4.67
CA LYS A 32 3.51 -12.20 -3.42
C LYS A 32 3.81 -11.02 -2.49
N ARG A 33 4.45 -9.97 -3.01
CA ARG A 33 4.79 -8.76 -2.23
C ARG A 33 3.55 -8.06 -1.70
N THR A 34 2.52 -7.90 -2.52
CA THR A 34 1.25 -7.30 -2.12
C THR A 34 0.59 -8.07 -0.99
N LYS A 35 0.51 -9.40 -1.09
CA LYS A 35 -0.04 -10.26 -0.02
C LYS A 35 0.69 -10.07 1.32
N GLN A 36 2.01 -9.91 1.29
CA GLN A 36 2.83 -9.72 2.49
C GLN A 36 2.74 -8.29 3.06
N ASN A 37 2.62 -7.27 2.20
CA ASN A 37 2.63 -5.87 2.58
C ASN A 37 1.25 -5.36 3.06
N LEU A 38 0.17 -5.92 2.51
CA LEU A 38 -1.21 -5.53 2.81
C LEU A 38 -1.54 -5.55 4.32
N PRO A 39 -1.20 -6.60 5.10
CA PRO A 39 -1.50 -6.63 6.53
C PRO A 39 -0.85 -5.48 7.31
N LEU A 40 0.40 -5.15 7.01
CA LEU A 40 1.11 -4.07 7.69
C LEU A 40 0.55 -2.69 7.30
N LEU A 41 0.25 -2.48 6.02
CA LEU A 41 -0.42 -1.26 5.54
C LEU A 41 -1.82 -1.10 6.14
N GLY A 42 -2.56 -2.21 6.26
CA GLY A 42 -3.87 -2.25 6.93
C GLY A 42 -3.76 -1.83 8.40
N ARG A 43 -2.82 -2.39 9.16
CA ARG A 43 -2.56 -2.02 10.55
C ARG A 43 -2.20 -0.53 10.70
N VAL A 44 -1.37 0.00 9.81
CA VAL A 44 -1.05 1.45 9.80
C VAL A 44 -2.31 2.28 9.57
N LYS A 45 -3.16 1.90 8.60
CA LYS A 45 -4.42 2.62 8.32
C LYS A 45 -5.36 2.59 9.51
N THR A 46 -5.58 1.43 10.12
CA THR A 46 -6.49 1.24 11.26
C THR A 46 -6.00 2.01 12.49
N SER A 47 -4.72 1.88 12.86
CA SER A 47 -4.15 2.59 14.00
C SER A 47 -4.22 4.11 13.85
N ILE A 48 -3.98 4.65 12.65
CA ILE A 48 -4.15 6.08 12.37
C ILE A 48 -5.62 6.50 12.49
N LYS A 49 -6.57 5.68 12.01
CA LYS A 49 -8.01 5.98 12.11
C LYS A 49 -8.44 6.05 13.58
N GLU A 50 -8.02 5.09 14.39
CA GLU A 50 -8.32 5.05 15.82
C GLU A 50 -7.73 6.26 16.56
N ALA A 51 -6.45 6.57 16.35
CA ALA A 51 -5.79 7.71 16.98
C ALA A 51 -6.36 9.07 16.55
N ARG A 52 -7.01 9.14 15.38
CA ARG A 52 -7.74 10.34 14.94
C ARG A 52 -9.05 10.52 15.68
N ILE A 53 -9.71 9.45 16.13
CA ILE A 53 -10.98 9.53 16.88
C ILE A 53 -10.68 9.79 18.36
N LYS A 54 -9.81 8.96 18.97
CA LYS A 54 -9.41 9.07 20.38
C LYS A 54 -7.89 9.02 20.47
N ALA A 55 -7.29 10.16 20.84
CA ALA A 55 -5.84 10.28 20.99
C ALA A 55 -5.44 9.93 22.44
N THR A 56 -5.57 8.65 22.83
CA THR A 56 -5.08 8.17 24.13
C THR A 56 -3.58 7.81 24.04
N PRO A 57 -2.83 7.87 25.17
CA PRO A 57 -1.41 7.52 25.19
C PRO A 57 -1.09 6.13 24.60
N ASP A 58 -1.94 5.14 24.87
CA ASP A 58 -1.77 3.78 24.36
C ASP A 58 -1.91 3.71 22.83
N LYS A 59 -2.89 4.43 22.28
CA LYS A 59 -3.11 4.48 20.83
C LYS A 59 -1.97 5.21 20.13
N LEU A 60 -1.39 6.24 20.75
CA LEU A 60 -0.18 6.91 20.24
C LEU A 60 1.02 5.96 20.18
N LYS A 61 1.24 5.18 21.24
CA LYS A 61 2.32 4.17 21.29
C LYS A 61 2.16 3.13 20.17
N ILE A 62 0.93 2.65 19.95
CA ILE A 62 0.61 1.70 18.87
C ILE A 62 0.90 2.32 17.50
N VAL A 63 0.45 3.56 17.25
CA VAL A 63 0.69 4.25 15.98
C VAL A 63 2.18 4.44 15.69
N TYR A 64 2.97 4.82 16.70
CA TYR A 64 4.41 5.03 16.50
C TYR A 64 5.12 3.72 16.18
N SER A 65 4.81 2.66 16.92
CA SER A 65 5.37 1.32 16.69
C SER A 65 5.03 0.78 15.30
N THR A 66 3.76 0.89 14.87
CA THR A 66 3.35 0.40 13.54
C THR A 66 3.96 1.21 12.41
N LEU A 67 4.05 2.54 12.54
CA LEU A 67 4.69 3.40 11.56
C LEU A 67 6.19 3.10 11.42
N ASP A 68 6.90 2.93 12.53
CA ASP A 68 8.34 2.67 12.50
C ASP A 68 8.65 1.30 11.90
N ARG A 69 7.81 0.29 12.18
CA ARG A 69 7.89 -1.00 11.50
C ARG A 69 7.64 -0.87 9.99
N ALA A 70 6.65 -0.07 9.58
CA ALA A 70 6.38 0.17 8.16
C ALA A 70 7.51 0.93 7.45
N VAL A 71 8.21 1.82 8.16
CA VAL A 71 9.42 2.51 7.66
C VAL A 71 10.58 1.52 7.50
N LYS A 72 10.81 0.62 8.46
CA LYS A 72 11.83 -0.42 8.38
C LYS A 72 11.66 -1.32 7.15
N HIS A 73 10.42 -1.64 6.79
CA HIS A 73 10.10 -2.43 5.60
C HIS A 73 9.98 -1.61 4.31
N HIS A 74 10.36 -0.32 4.34
CA HIS A 74 10.27 0.60 3.19
C HIS A 74 8.86 0.75 2.59
N LEU A 75 7.81 0.40 3.35
CA LEU A 75 6.41 0.56 2.92
C LEU A 75 5.93 2.01 3.07
N VAL A 76 6.49 2.72 4.05
CA VAL A 76 6.19 4.13 4.31
C VAL A 76 7.49 4.93 4.29
N PRO A 77 7.60 6.00 3.49
CA PRO A 77 8.77 6.87 3.50
C PRO A 77 8.99 7.54 4.87
N LYS A 78 10.25 7.66 5.31
CA LYS A 78 10.64 8.27 6.59
C LYS A 78 9.98 9.64 6.82
N ARG A 79 9.99 10.51 5.79
CA ARG A 79 9.36 11.84 5.84
C ARG A 79 7.85 11.76 6.05
N ARG A 80 7.17 10.78 5.44
CA ARG A 80 5.73 10.57 5.62
C ARG A 80 5.40 10.12 7.04
N ALA A 81 6.19 9.20 7.59
CA ALA A 81 6.03 8.76 8.97
C ALA A 81 6.24 9.91 9.96
N ALA A 82 7.31 10.69 9.82
CA ALA A 82 7.57 11.85 10.68
C ALA A 82 6.42 12.88 10.67
N ARG A 83 5.90 13.20 9.48
CA ARG A 83 4.73 14.09 9.34
C ARG A 83 3.49 13.53 10.05
N LEU A 84 3.23 12.23 9.93
CA LEU A 84 2.09 11.58 10.58
C LEU A 84 2.21 11.59 12.10
N LYS A 85 3.40 11.29 12.65
CA LYS A 85 3.67 11.39 14.09
C LYS A 85 3.41 12.80 14.62
N SER A 86 3.98 13.82 13.96
CA SER A 86 3.80 15.22 14.34
C SER A 86 2.33 15.65 14.31
N ARG A 87 1.58 15.27 13.26
CA ARG A 87 0.16 15.64 13.12
C ARG A 87 -0.70 15.05 14.22
N ILE A 88 -0.46 13.80 14.59
CA ILE A 88 -1.24 13.11 15.64
C ILE A 88 -0.85 13.67 17.02
N ALA A 89 0.44 13.93 17.28
CA ALA A 89 0.89 14.55 18.53
C ALA A 89 0.26 15.94 18.73
N LYS A 90 0.22 16.78 17.69
CA LYS A 90 -0.44 18.09 17.75
C LYS A 90 -1.93 17.99 18.08
N LYS A 91 -2.62 16.98 17.53
CA LYS A 91 -4.03 16.75 17.84
C LYS A 91 -4.25 16.34 19.29
N SER A 92 -3.35 15.54 19.85
CA SER A 92 -3.37 15.16 21.28
C SER A 92 -3.18 16.35 22.22
N LYS A 93 -2.43 17.39 21.82
CA LYS A 93 -2.14 18.57 22.66
C LYS A 93 -3.24 19.64 22.61
N LYS A 94 -4.03 19.67 21.53
CA LYS A 94 -5.07 20.69 21.31
C LYS A 94 -6.38 20.37 22.04
N ASN A 95 -6.53 19.12 22.49
CA ASN A 95 -7.66 18.68 23.31
C ASN A 95 -7.28 18.67 24.79
#